data_AF-A0A7W1QC32-F1
#
_entry.id   AF-A0A7W1QC32-F1
#
_cell.length_a   1.000
_cell.length_b   1.000
_cell.length_c   1.000
_cell.angle_alpha   90.00
_cell.angle_beta   90.00
_cell.angle_gamma   90.00
#
_symmetry.space_group_name_H-M   'P 1'
#
loop_
_entity.id
_entity.type
_entity.pdbx_description
1 polymer ?
#
loop_
_entity_poly.entity_id
_entity_poly.type
_entity_poly.pdbx_seq_one_letter_code
_entity_poly.pdbx_strand_id
1 'polypeptide(L)'
;MRNKQILTVVAAAAVLMVGSPVAAGPGQHGGDDGHLLGTGEWGKIELVGQLEVTQTEGLVADVAAYGNYAYLANWGEPDCAGPETGGVNSPDAGAWVIDISDPANPVEVNFIAMPQDTRPGEGMQVVHIETAKFQGEILVMNAEACGKNYKGGFMLYDVTNPLKPVKLKEGFGDRTGSDAHQTHSAFIWQPVLGGPAYLVLQDEEDLSDVDIFDITNPRRPRLISELNLNDYDVAQPALNLADSFLHDMTVKCIPADDPGPYAGKCIMIASYWDGGYVLLDVTDPANPVFLYDTDYAAIDPELFEQTGIALTPEGNAHQAEFTADNRFFIGADEDFSPYRARVVTDDGGVYDAGEFGWTIPISELYGTLNGPTVFGGYGCPDDRGTIPNASTLTLAPDEEAILVLQRGPVGDPSQTQDACFFSEKVETAQLLGYDAVIIANHHTGALGGNGPDTYFCGGQGHE
;
A
#
# COMPACT_ATOMS: atom_id res chain seq x y z
N MET A 1 13.50 23.91 37.27
CA MET A 1 14.33 25.01 36.72
C MET A 1 15.79 24.57 36.63
N ARG A 2 16.28 24.27 35.42
CA ARG A 2 17.71 24.05 35.11
C ARG A 2 17.93 24.49 33.66
N ASN A 3 18.50 25.68 33.45
CA ASN A 3 18.83 26.19 32.11
C ASN A 3 20.13 25.57 31.59
N LYS A 4 20.10 25.00 30.38
CA LYS A 4 21.20 24.90 29.39
C LYS A 4 20.60 24.56 28.02
N GLN A 5 21.08 25.04 26.87
CA GLN A 5 21.79 26.29 26.54
C GLN A 5 21.69 26.45 25.01
N ILE A 6 21.13 27.56 24.50
CA ILE A 6 21.11 27.81 23.05
C ILE A 6 22.51 28.27 22.63
N LEU A 7 23.07 27.65 21.58
CA LEU A 7 24.29 28.12 20.94
C LEU A 7 24.12 28.18 19.41
N THR A 8 23.71 29.35 18.92
CA THR A 8 23.71 29.66 17.48
C THR A 8 25.10 30.14 17.08
N VAL A 9 25.75 29.47 16.12
CA VAL A 9 26.98 29.96 15.47
C VAL A 9 26.80 29.91 13.97
N VAL A 10 26.61 31.08 13.36
CA VAL A 10 26.68 31.25 11.90
C VAL A 10 28.12 31.52 11.52
N ALA A 11 28.72 30.65 10.70
CA ALA A 11 30.03 30.85 10.13
C ALA A 11 29.99 30.52 8.62
N ALA A 12 29.84 31.55 7.79
CA ALA A 12 29.94 31.40 6.35
C ALA A 12 31.42 31.26 5.94
N ALA A 13 31.78 30.09 5.39
CA ALA A 13 33.09 29.85 4.79
C ALA A 13 32.90 29.17 3.43
N ALA A 14 33.05 29.94 2.35
CA ALA A 14 33.05 29.38 1.00
C ALA A 14 34.34 28.58 0.78
N VAL A 15 34.21 27.27 0.54
CA VAL A 15 35.31 26.40 0.14
C VAL A 15 34.94 25.76 -1.19
N LEU A 16 35.69 26.08 -2.25
CA LEU A 16 35.65 25.29 -3.48
C LEU A 16 36.27 23.92 -3.19
N MET A 17 35.44 22.89 -3.12
CA MET A 17 35.88 21.49 -3.14
C MET A 17 35.69 20.94 -4.55
N VAL A 18 36.77 20.40 -5.11
CA VAL A 18 36.74 19.72 -6.41
C VAL A 18 36.06 18.37 -6.22
N GLY A 19 34.97 18.12 -6.95
CA GLY A 19 34.24 16.87 -6.88
C GLY A 19 35.14 15.67 -7.20
N SER A 20 35.28 14.77 -6.23
CA SER A 20 35.71 13.39 -6.46
C SER A 20 34.45 12.52 -6.40
N PRO A 21 34.36 11.44 -7.18
CA PRO A 21 33.15 10.60 -7.20
C PRO A 21 32.90 10.03 -5.81
N VAL A 22 31.69 10.25 -5.29
CA VAL A 22 31.22 9.57 -4.08
C VAL A 22 30.89 8.14 -4.51
N ALA A 23 31.74 7.19 -4.11
CA ALA A 23 31.36 5.80 -4.15
C ALA A 23 30.20 5.61 -3.17
N ALA A 24 29.08 5.05 -3.64
CA ALA A 24 27.93 4.75 -2.80
C ALA A 24 28.37 3.86 -1.62
N GLY A 25 28.11 4.31 -0.40
CA GLY A 25 28.41 3.55 0.81
C GLY A 25 27.32 2.51 1.09
N PRO A 26 27.64 1.39 1.76
CA PRO A 26 26.72 0.27 1.99
C PRO A 26 25.76 0.57 3.17
N GLY A 27 24.93 1.60 3.05
CA GLY A 27 24.11 2.10 4.17
C GLY A 27 22.65 2.42 3.86
N GLN A 28 22.16 2.13 2.66
CA GLN A 28 20.75 2.35 2.28
C GLN A 28 19.87 1.11 2.50
N HIS A 29 20.49 -0.07 2.55
CA HIS A 29 19.93 -1.27 3.17
C HIS A 29 20.77 -1.56 4.41
N GLY A 30 20.25 -2.40 5.32
CA GLY A 30 20.98 -2.82 6.51
C GLY A 30 22.28 -3.59 6.19
N GLY A 31 22.95 -4.09 7.23
CA GLY A 31 23.99 -5.08 7.01
C GLY A 31 23.42 -6.35 6.39
N ASP A 32 24.27 -7.13 5.71
CA ASP A 32 23.99 -8.43 5.07
C ASP A 32 23.33 -9.51 5.98
N ASP A 33 23.04 -9.22 7.24
CA ASP A 33 22.49 -10.15 8.24
C ASP A 33 20.99 -10.35 8.01
N GLY A 34 20.53 -11.60 7.92
CA GLY A 34 19.14 -11.94 7.56
C GLY A 34 18.81 -11.90 6.06
N HIS A 35 19.65 -11.29 5.22
CA HIS A 35 19.43 -11.26 3.78
C HIS A 35 19.76 -12.61 3.11
N LEU A 36 18.96 -13.01 2.11
CA LEU A 36 19.33 -14.08 1.19
C LEU A 36 20.54 -13.64 0.34
N LEU A 37 21.74 -13.99 0.81
CA LEU A 37 22.99 -13.81 0.08
C LEU A 37 23.02 -14.75 -1.13
N GLY A 38 22.37 -14.32 -2.20
CA GLY A 38 22.35 -15.04 -3.48
C GLY A 38 23.78 -15.34 -3.95
N THR A 39 23.95 -16.38 -4.75
CA THR A 39 25.29 -16.82 -5.25
C THR A 39 25.96 -15.84 -6.22
N GLY A 40 25.46 -14.60 -6.29
CA GLY A 40 26.16 -13.46 -6.83
C GLY A 40 27.41 -13.13 -6.02
N GLU A 41 28.49 -12.73 -6.69
CA GLU A 41 29.58 -12.08 -6.00
C GLU A 41 29.11 -10.65 -5.65
N TRP A 42 29.39 -10.22 -4.43
CA TRP A 42 29.17 -8.84 -4.00
C TRP A 42 29.89 -7.88 -4.96
N GLY A 43 29.20 -6.88 -5.49
CA GLY A 43 29.70 -6.02 -6.58
C GLY A 43 29.36 -6.48 -8.01
N LYS A 44 28.42 -7.42 -8.21
CA LYS A 44 27.84 -7.72 -9.54
C LYS A 44 26.85 -6.67 -10.07
N ILE A 45 26.42 -5.73 -9.22
CA ILE A 45 25.62 -4.57 -9.58
C ILE A 45 26.52 -3.35 -9.43
N GLU A 46 26.60 -2.52 -10.48
CA GLU A 46 27.33 -1.26 -10.50
C GLU A 46 26.32 -0.11 -10.63
N LEU A 47 26.44 0.91 -9.79
CA LEU A 47 25.64 2.13 -9.91
C LEU A 47 26.09 2.90 -11.16
N VAL A 48 25.30 2.85 -12.22
CA VAL A 48 25.61 3.52 -13.50
C VAL A 48 25.35 5.03 -13.43
N GLY A 49 24.24 5.42 -12.82
CA GLY A 49 23.79 6.81 -12.65
C GLY A 49 22.64 6.91 -11.65
N GLN A 50 22.34 8.13 -11.21
CA GLN A 50 21.28 8.42 -10.24
C GLN A 50 20.71 9.82 -10.51
N LEU A 51 19.42 10.01 -10.25
CA LEU A 51 18.73 11.30 -10.24
C LEU A 51 17.90 11.40 -8.95
N GLU A 52 17.98 12.54 -8.27
CA GLU A 52 17.13 12.90 -7.13
C GLU A 52 16.01 13.81 -7.65
N VAL A 53 14.76 13.31 -7.65
CA VAL A 53 13.58 14.05 -8.16
C VAL A 53 12.88 14.85 -7.07
N THR A 54 13.16 14.55 -5.80
CA THR A 54 12.59 15.19 -4.61
C THR A 54 13.51 15.01 -3.40
N GLN A 55 13.40 15.93 -2.44
CA GLN A 55 14.07 15.85 -1.13
C GLN A 55 13.20 15.24 -0.03
N THR A 56 11.94 14.92 -0.34
CA THR A 56 11.02 14.23 0.56
C THR A 56 11.28 12.72 0.50
N GLU A 57 11.71 12.16 1.63
CA GLU A 57 11.89 10.71 1.80
C GLU A 57 10.53 9.99 1.67
N GLY A 58 10.51 8.80 1.07
CA GLY A 58 9.28 8.01 0.85
C GLY A 58 8.34 8.49 -0.26
N LEU A 59 8.63 9.60 -0.94
CA LEU A 59 7.65 10.22 -1.85
C LEU A 59 7.43 9.48 -3.19
N VAL A 60 8.41 8.71 -3.66
CA VAL A 60 8.31 7.95 -4.92
C VAL A 60 7.82 6.54 -4.60
N ALA A 61 6.58 6.23 -5.01
CA ALA A 61 5.97 4.91 -4.82
C ALA A 61 6.30 3.93 -5.95
N ASP A 62 6.14 4.35 -7.21
CA ASP A 62 6.23 3.45 -8.38
C ASP A 62 7.10 4.02 -9.53
N VAL A 63 7.54 3.13 -10.42
CA VAL A 63 8.35 3.41 -11.62
C VAL A 63 7.88 2.61 -12.84
N ALA A 64 7.05 3.24 -13.67
CA ALA A 64 6.70 2.72 -14.99
C ALA A 64 7.76 3.14 -16.04
N ALA A 65 8.19 2.26 -16.94
CA ALA A 65 9.22 2.60 -17.95
C ALA A 65 8.94 2.01 -19.35
N TYR A 66 9.20 2.81 -20.39
CA TYR A 66 9.12 2.37 -21.79
C TYR A 66 10.19 3.04 -22.67
N GLY A 67 10.98 2.22 -23.36
CA GLY A 67 12.05 2.68 -24.26
C GLY A 67 13.12 3.47 -23.50
N ASN A 68 13.23 4.76 -23.79
CA ASN A 68 14.22 5.68 -23.20
C ASN A 68 13.64 6.57 -22.09
N TYR A 69 12.44 6.27 -21.56
CA TYR A 69 11.79 7.11 -20.55
C TYR A 69 11.22 6.30 -19.39
N ALA A 70 11.33 6.86 -18.19
CA ALA A 70 10.70 6.38 -16.97
C ALA A 70 9.73 7.44 -16.42
N TYR A 71 8.72 6.98 -15.68
CA TYR A 71 7.64 7.76 -15.08
C TYR A 71 7.56 7.37 -13.61
N LEU A 72 7.88 8.29 -12.71
CA LEU A 72 7.95 8.03 -11.27
C LEU A 72 6.74 8.63 -10.58
N ALA A 73 5.97 7.83 -9.83
CA ALA A 73 4.79 8.27 -9.06
C ALA A 73 5.19 9.19 -7.89
N ASN A 74 4.25 10.02 -7.43
CA ASN A 74 4.42 10.95 -6.30
C ASN A 74 3.25 10.73 -5.31
N TRP A 75 3.50 10.02 -4.21
CA TRP A 75 2.44 9.45 -3.35
C TRP A 75 2.36 10.07 -1.94
N GLY A 76 3.36 9.94 -1.06
CA GLY A 76 3.28 10.48 0.31
C GLY A 76 4.59 11.08 0.86
N GLU A 77 4.64 12.32 1.38
CA GLU A 77 3.64 13.40 1.36
C GLU A 77 4.35 14.78 1.35
N PRO A 78 4.02 15.74 0.44
CA PRO A 78 4.01 17.16 0.87
C PRO A 78 3.12 18.13 0.01
N ASP A 79 1.80 18.16 -0.02
CA ASP A 79 0.82 17.89 1.04
C ASP A 79 -0.56 17.64 0.41
N CYS A 80 -1.36 16.76 1.02
CA CYS A 80 -2.79 16.96 1.21
C CYS A 80 -3.03 16.77 2.73
N ALA A 81 -3.59 17.71 3.51
CA ALA A 81 -4.45 18.82 3.13
C ALA A 81 -4.18 20.14 3.89
N GLY A 82 -4.47 21.26 3.22
CA GLY A 82 -4.95 22.51 3.86
C GLY A 82 -3.99 23.71 3.94
N PRO A 83 -4.37 24.91 3.45
CA PRO A 83 -5.50 25.24 2.58
C PRO A 83 -5.14 24.99 1.10
N GLU A 84 -6.13 24.52 0.33
CA GLU A 84 -6.03 24.11 -1.08
C GLU A 84 -5.25 25.10 -1.97
N THR A 85 -3.96 24.81 -2.20
CA THR A 85 -3.14 25.38 -3.28
C THR A 85 -3.12 24.50 -4.53
N GLY A 86 -3.56 23.25 -4.40
CA GLY A 86 -3.73 22.27 -5.45
C GLY A 86 -4.52 22.78 -6.66
N GLY A 87 -3.97 22.57 -7.85
CA GLY A 87 -4.67 22.88 -9.10
C GLY A 87 -3.77 22.93 -10.32
N VAL A 88 -4.34 23.35 -11.46
CA VAL A 88 -3.71 23.27 -12.80
C VAL A 88 -2.32 23.94 -12.92
N ASN A 89 -1.96 24.85 -12.02
CA ASN A 89 -0.66 25.55 -12.02
C ASN A 89 0.24 25.20 -10.81
N SER A 90 -0.23 24.32 -9.93
CA SER A 90 0.40 23.91 -8.67
C SER A 90 -0.28 22.60 -8.22
N PRO A 91 -0.06 21.49 -8.93
CA PRO A 91 -0.70 20.22 -8.61
C PRO A 91 -0.13 19.63 -7.33
N ASP A 92 -0.97 18.91 -6.58
CA ASP A 92 -0.57 18.26 -5.32
C ASP A 92 0.34 17.04 -5.59
N ALA A 93 0.04 16.30 -6.66
CA ALA A 93 0.78 15.11 -7.09
C ALA A 93 0.81 14.94 -8.62
N GLY A 94 1.46 13.87 -9.08
CA GLY A 94 1.69 13.59 -10.50
C GLY A 94 2.80 12.57 -10.72
N ALA A 95 3.30 12.51 -11.95
CA ALA A 95 4.46 11.70 -12.29
C ALA A 95 5.61 12.53 -12.88
N TRP A 96 6.82 12.35 -12.37
CA TRP A 96 8.04 12.88 -13.00
C TRP A 96 8.37 12.08 -14.25
N VAL A 97 8.68 12.74 -15.36
CA VAL A 97 9.10 12.11 -16.61
C VAL A 97 10.60 12.25 -16.76
N ILE A 98 11.30 11.12 -16.75
CA ILE A 98 12.76 11.06 -16.75
C ILE A 98 13.25 10.51 -18.09
N ASP A 99 14.11 11.26 -18.78
CA ASP A 99 14.87 10.75 -19.92
C ASP A 99 16.04 9.90 -19.40
N ILE A 100 16.04 8.62 -19.77
CA ILE A 100 17.04 7.61 -19.42
C ILE A 100 17.82 7.12 -20.65
N SER A 101 17.84 7.91 -21.74
CA SER A 101 18.60 7.57 -22.96
C SER A 101 20.12 7.54 -22.76
N ASP A 102 20.63 8.25 -21.75
CA ASP A 102 21.95 8.03 -21.15
C ASP A 102 21.76 7.63 -19.67
N PRO A 103 21.76 6.32 -19.34
CA PRO A 103 21.57 5.83 -17.98
C PRO A 103 22.64 6.30 -16.97
N ALA A 104 23.78 6.84 -17.44
CA ALA A 104 24.79 7.43 -16.55
C ALA A 104 24.48 8.90 -16.18
N ASN A 105 23.60 9.56 -16.94
CA ASN A 105 23.17 10.95 -16.73
C ASN A 105 21.65 11.10 -16.95
N PRO A 106 20.79 10.41 -16.16
CA PRO A 106 19.34 10.56 -16.26
C PRO A 106 18.90 12.00 -15.94
N VAL A 107 17.86 12.50 -16.64
CA VAL A 107 17.40 13.89 -16.51
C VAL A 107 15.88 13.97 -16.44
N GLU A 108 15.34 14.69 -15.47
CA GLU A 108 13.93 15.09 -15.47
C GLU A 108 13.64 16.05 -16.63
N VAL A 109 12.70 15.68 -17.49
CA VAL A 109 12.34 16.45 -18.69
C VAL A 109 10.92 17.00 -18.66
N ASN A 110 10.05 16.49 -17.78
CA ASN A 110 8.66 16.91 -17.68
C ASN A 110 7.99 16.44 -16.37
N PHE A 111 6.80 16.95 -16.09
CA PHE A 111 5.93 16.48 -14.99
C PHE A 111 4.49 16.35 -15.46
N ILE A 112 3.84 15.21 -15.19
CA ILE A 112 2.44 14.93 -15.54
C ILE A 112 1.59 15.11 -14.28
N ALA A 113 0.94 16.27 -14.17
CA ALA A 113 0.06 16.61 -13.06
C ALA A 113 -1.17 15.70 -12.93
N MET A 114 -1.49 15.29 -11.71
CA MET A 114 -2.83 14.80 -11.34
C MET A 114 -3.84 15.95 -11.18
N PRO A 115 -5.15 15.65 -11.15
CA PRO A 115 -6.16 16.57 -10.62
C PRO A 115 -5.89 16.95 -9.16
N GLN A 116 -6.56 18.01 -8.70
CA GLN A 116 -6.51 18.43 -7.29
C GLN A 116 -6.94 17.28 -6.36
N ASP A 117 -6.35 17.23 -5.15
CA ASP A 117 -6.71 16.27 -4.08
C ASP A 117 -6.56 14.78 -4.52
N THR A 118 -5.79 14.51 -5.58
CA THR A 118 -5.70 13.19 -6.24
C THR A 118 -4.24 12.80 -6.49
N ARG A 119 -3.86 11.54 -6.28
CA ARG A 119 -2.47 11.06 -6.44
C ARG A 119 -2.37 9.76 -7.23
N PRO A 120 -1.24 9.50 -7.93
CA PRO A 120 -0.88 8.16 -8.36
C PRO A 120 -0.19 7.42 -7.19
N GLY A 121 -0.43 6.13 -7.07
CA GLY A 121 0.22 5.23 -6.12
C GLY A 121 1.02 4.15 -6.83
N GLU A 122 0.81 2.90 -6.44
CA GLU A 122 1.58 1.72 -6.92
C GLU A 122 1.07 1.14 -8.25
N GLY A 123 0.10 1.82 -8.87
CA GLY A 123 -0.59 1.40 -10.09
C GLY A 123 -0.26 2.18 -11.36
N MET A 124 1.02 2.46 -11.68
CA MET A 124 1.38 3.09 -12.96
C MET A 124 1.91 2.10 -13.99
N GLN A 125 1.50 2.27 -15.24
CA GLN A 125 2.03 1.46 -16.34
C GLN A 125 2.12 2.26 -17.64
N VAL A 126 3.24 2.11 -18.36
CA VAL A 126 3.40 2.62 -19.73
C VAL A 126 3.61 1.48 -20.71
N VAL A 127 2.76 1.41 -21.74
CA VAL A 127 2.80 0.38 -22.78
C VAL A 127 2.58 0.99 -24.17
N HIS A 128 3.07 0.32 -25.21
CA HIS A 128 2.69 0.63 -26.58
C HIS A 128 1.41 -0.13 -26.96
N ILE A 129 0.44 0.59 -27.53
CA ILE A 129 -0.78 0.00 -28.10
C ILE A 129 -1.01 0.49 -29.53
N GLU A 130 -1.47 -0.42 -30.38
CA GLU A 130 -1.93 -0.11 -31.73
C GLU A 130 -3.38 -0.57 -31.89
N THR A 131 -4.29 0.36 -32.19
CA THR A 131 -5.72 0.09 -32.36
C THR A 131 -6.27 0.85 -33.57
N ALA A 132 -7.51 0.56 -33.96
CA ALA A 132 -8.23 1.33 -34.98
C ALA A 132 -8.54 2.80 -34.60
N LYS A 133 -8.11 3.28 -33.42
CA LYS A 133 -8.40 4.64 -32.89
C LYS A 133 -7.19 5.35 -32.28
N PHE A 134 -6.11 4.64 -31.99
CA PHE A 134 -4.91 5.16 -31.36
C PHE A 134 -3.70 4.29 -31.74
N GLN A 135 -2.52 4.89 -31.84
CA GLN A 135 -1.26 4.19 -32.06
C GLN A 135 -0.15 4.98 -31.38
N GLY A 136 0.62 4.33 -30.51
CA GLY A 136 1.69 4.95 -29.75
C GLY A 136 1.71 4.47 -28.30
N GLU A 137 2.48 5.18 -27.49
CA GLU A 137 2.70 4.88 -26.08
C GLU A 137 1.59 5.52 -25.23
N ILE A 138 0.98 4.71 -24.37
CA ILE A 138 -0.02 5.13 -23.40
C ILE A 138 0.51 4.91 -21.98
N LEU A 139 0.41 5.94 -21.15
CA LEU A 139 0.61 5.86 -19.71
C LEU A 139 -0.77 5.81 -19.04
N VAL A 140 -0.99 4.79 -18.19
CA VAL A 140 -2.01 4.80 -17.15
C VAL A 140 -1.39 5.22 -15.84
N MET A 141 -2.16 5.95 -15.04
CA MET A 141 -1.92 6.15 -13.62
C MET A 141 -3.24 5.85 -12.90
N ASN A 142 -3.18 5.06 -11.83
CA ASN A 142 -4.25 4.95 -10.84
C ASN A 142 -4.53 6.32 -10.19
N ALA A 143 -5.61 6.42 -9.41
CA ALA A 143 -5.99 7.67 -8.76
C ALA A 143 -6.58 7.44 -7.37
N GLU A 144 -5.78 7.75 -6.37
CA GLU A 144 -6.13 7.68 -4.94
C GLU A 144 -6.56 9.04 -4.40
N ALA A 145 -7.41 9.04 -3.38
CA ALA A 145 -7.85 10.27 -2.72
C ALA A 145 -6.86 10.70 -1.64
N CYS A 146 -6.28 11.90 -1.79
CA CYS A 146 -5.58 12.57 -0.69
C CYS A 146 -6.43 13.70 -0.06
N GLY A 147 -7.59 14.00 -0.63
CA GLY A 147 -8.49 15.04 -0.12
C GLY A 147 -9.91 14.95 -0.69
N LYS A 148 -10.84 15.72 -0.09
CA LYS A 148 -12.28 15.63 -0.35
C LYS A 148 -12.73 15.95 -1.80
N ASN A 149 -11.89 16.62 -2.61
CA ASN A 149 -12.24 17.03 -3.98
C ASN A 149 -11.66 16.10 -5.07
N TYR A 150 -11.11 14.95 -4.69
CA TYR A 150 -10.39 13.99 -5.54
C TYR A 150 -11.14 13.55 -6.83
N LYS A 151 -10.39 12.92 -7.73
CA LYS A 151 -10.86 12.35 -8.98
C LYS A 151 -10.32 10.92 -9.13
N GLY A 152 -11.01 9.95 -8.54
CA GLY A 152 -10.66 8.53 -8.63
C GLY A 152 -10.79 7.93 -10.05
N GLY A 153 -10.69 6.60 -10.13
CA GLY A 153 -10.52 5.85 -11.37
C GLY A 153 -9.11 6.02 -11.93
N PHE A 154 -8.95 5.97 -13.26
CA PHE A 154 -7.66 6.18 -13.89
C PHE A 154 -7.54 7.50 -14.67
N MET A 155 -6.28 7.87 -14.90
CA MET A 155 -5.86 8.85 -15.89
C MET A 155 -5.18 8.13 -17.08
N LEU A 156 -5.50 8.55 -18.31
CA LEU A 156 -4.79 8.07 -19.51
C LEU A 156 -4.09 9.22 -20.22
N TYR A 157 -2.81 9.04 -20.51
CA TYR A 157 -1.99 9.99 -21.26
C TYR A 157 -1.34 9.32 -22.47
N ASP A 158 -1.44 9.97 -23.63
CA ASP A 158 -0.61 9.68 -24.79
C ASP A 158 0.78 10.26 -24.52
N VAL A 159 1.75 9.37 -24.34
CA VAL A 159 3.14 9.67 -24.04
C VAL A 159 4.07 9.30 -25.20
N THR A 160 3.53 9.13 -26.42
CA THR A 160 4.31 8.96 -27.67
C THR A 160 5.36 10.06 -27.86
N ASN A 161 5.13 11.24 -27.26
CA ASN A 161 6.15 12.25 -27.02
C ASN A 161 6.19 12.59 -25.52
N PRO A 162 7.12 12.01 -24.73
CA PRO A 162 7.21 12.24 -23.29
C PRO A 162 7.53 13.69 -22.89
N LEU A 163 8.12 14.47 -23.81
CA LEU A 163 8.34 15.91 -23.66
C LEU A 163 7.05 16.73 -23.83
N LYS A 164 5.96 16.11 -24.29
CA LYS A 164 4.65 16.73 -24.43
C LYS A 164 3.49 15.73 -24.33
N PRO A 165 3.24 15.13 -23.15
CA PRO A 165 2.13 14.21 -22.91
C PRO A 165 0.78 14.85 -23.25
N VAL A 166 -0.12 14.06 -23.81
CA VAL A 166 -1.47 14.51 -24.20
C VAL A 166 -2.51 13.73 -23.42
N LYS A 167 -3.23 14.40 -22.52
CA LYS A 167 -4.33 13.80 -21.76
C LYS A 167 -5.39 13.22 -22.70
N LEU A 168 -5.64 11.92 -22.59
CA LEU A 168 -6.65 11.17 -23.31
C LEU A 168 -7.93 11.04 -22.47
N LYS A 169 -7.76 10.75 -21.18
CA LYS A 169 -8.84 10.62 -20.21
C LYS A 169 -8.38 11.05 -18.81
N GLU A 170 -9.34 11.52 -18.02
CA GLU A 170 -9.17 11.99 -16.65
C GLU A 170 -10.33 11.43 -15.82
N GLY A 171 -10.02 10.93 -14.63
CA GLY A 171 -10.95 10.46 -13.60
C GLY A 171 -12.01 9.49 -14.11
N PHE A 172 -11.62 8.33 -14.64
CA PHE A 172 -12.58 7.35 -15.19
C PHE A 172 -12.42 5.98 -14.53
N GLY A 173 -13.52 5.48 -13.97
CA GLY A 173 -13.69 4.20 -13.30
C GLY A 173 -15.19 3.97 -13.09
N ASP A 174 -15.61 2.99 -12.29
CA ASP A 174 -16.97 2.98 -11.74
C ASP A 174 -17.22 4.15 -10.76
N ARG A 175 -18.49 4.41 -10.43
CA ARG A 175 -18.98 5.67 -9.85
C ARG A 175 -20.26 5.53 -9.02
N THR A 176 -20.15 5.69 -7.70
CA THR A 176 -21.28 6.04 -6.82
C THR A 176 -21.56 7.55 -6.79
N GLY A 177 -21.69 8.19 -7.96
CA GLY A 177 -22.11 9.59 -8.04
C GLY A 177 -21.54 10.38 -9.23
N SER A 178 -20.89 11.51 -8.92
CA SER A 178 -20.33 12.42 -9.94
C SER A 178 -18.92 12.05 -10.38
N ASP A 179 -18.12 11.55 -9.45
CA ASP A 179 -16.72 11.19 -9.65
C ASP A 179 -16.57 9.66 -9.56
N ALA A 180 -15.40 9.16 -9.91
CA ALA A 180 -15.11 7.72 -9.81
C ALA A 180 -14.45 7.40 -8.48
N HIS A 181 -14.63 6.15 -8.05
CA HIS A 181 -14.05 5.62 -6.82
C HIS A 181 -12.53 5.70 -6.86
N GLN A 182 -11.89 5.83 -5.70
CA GLN A 182 -10.43 5.74 -5.63
C GLN A 182 -9.93 4.34 -6.02
N THR A 183 -8.72 4.27 -6.56
CA THR A 183 -8.14 3.04 -7.13
C THR A 183 -6.66 2.93 -6.81
N HIS A 184 -6.23 1.77 -6.30
CA HIS A 184 -4.83 1.51 -5.94
C HIS A 184 -3.98 1.10 -7.15
N SER A 185 -4.43 0.12 -7.92
CA SER A 185 -3.65 -0.49 -9.00
C SER A 185 -4.33 -0.46 -10.38
N ALA A 186 -3.53 -0.43 -11.45
CA ALA A 186 -4.02 -0.36 -12.83
C ALA A 186 -3.08 -1.03 -13.86
N PHE A 187 -3.62 -1.93 -14.69
CA PHE A 187 -2.84 -2.68 -15.69
C PHE A 187 -3.48 -2.65 -17.08
N ILE A 188 -2.71 -2.35 -18.13
CA ILE A 188 -3.14 -2.38 -19.54
C ILE A 188 -2.60 -3.63 -20.26
N TRP A 189 -3.44 -4.24 -21.10
CA TRP A 189 -2.98 -5.26 -22.04
C TRP A 189 -3.63 -5.13 -23.43
N GLN A 190 -2.89 -5.61 -24.44
CA GLN A 190 -3.37 -5.75 -25.81
C GLN A 190 -3.04 -7.16 -26.32
N PRO A 191 -4.03 -8.06 -26.52
CA PRO A 191 -3.78 -9.43 -26.96
C PRO A 191 -3.09 -9.54 -28.33
N VAL A 192 -3.38 -8.61 -29.25
CA VAL A 192 -2.80 -8.56 -30.61
C VAL A 192 -2.71 -7.10 -31.06
N LEU A 193 -1.54 -6.68 -31.57
CA LEU A 193 -1.34 -5.36 -32.18
C LEU A 193 -2.32 -5.11 -33.33
N GLY A 194 -2.90 -3.90 -33.38
CA GLY A 194 -3.98 -3.52 -34.29
C GLY A 194 -5.37 -3.97 -33.85
N GLY A 195 -5.46 -4.79 -32.79
CA GLY A 195 -6.71 -5.29 -32.21
C GLY A 195 -7.31 -4.35 -31.15
N PRO A 196 -8.22 -4.87 -30.31
CA PRO A 196 -8.66 -4.21 -29.08
C PRO A 196 -7.50 -4.00 -28.09
N ALA A 197 -7.71 -3.10 -27.13
CA ALA A 197 -6.85 -2.91 -25.97
C ALA A 197 -7.74 -2.78 -24.73
N TYR A 198 -7.27 -3.29 -23.60
CA TYR A 198 -8.02 -3.40 -22.36
C TYR A 198 -7.22 -2.86 -21.18
N LEU A 199 -7.93 -2.50 -20.12
CA LEU A 199 -7.38 -1.99 -18.87
C LEU A 199 -8.17 -2.65 -17.73
N VAL A 200 -7.50 -3.03 -16.66
CA VAL A 200 -8.11 -3.46 -15.40
C VAL A 200 -7.70 -2.48 -14.30
N LEU A 201 -8.62 -2.22 -13.38
CA LEU A 201 -8.38 -1.51 -12.13
C LEU A 201 -8.67 -2.39 -10.93
N GLN A 202 -8.07 -1.98 -9.83
CA GLN A 202 -8.55 -2.19 -8.48
C GLN A 202 -9.49 -1.03 -8.09
N ASP A 203 -10.64 -1.32 -7.49
CA ASP A 203 -11.58 -0.34 -6.92
C ASP A 203 -11.68 -0.52 -5.40
N GLU A 204 -11.51 0.55 -4.62
CA GLU A 204 -11.51 0.50 -3.15
C GLU A 204 -12.86 0.79 -2.49
N GLU A 205 -13.88 1.24 -3.23
CA GLU A 205 -15.15 1.72 -2.66
C GLU A 205 -16.34 0.75 -2.83
N ASP A 206 -16.22 -0.29 -3.65
CA ASP A 206 -17.19 -1.40 -3.77
C ASP A 206 -16.53 -2.76 -3.41
N LEU A 207 -17.36 -3.76 -3.10
CA LEU A 207 -16.92 -5.15 -2.98
C LEU A 207 -16.60 -5.79 -4.35
N SER A 208 -17.04 -5.17 -5.44
CA SER A 208 -16.78 -5.61 -6.82
C SER A 208 -15.52 -4.92 -7.36
N ASP A 209 -14.38 -5.31 -6.78
CA ASP A 209 -13.09 -4.62 -6.86
C ASP A 209 -12.28 -4.87 -8.15
N VAL A 210 -12.65 -5.84 -8.99
CA VAL A 210 -11.97 -6.11 -10.27
C VAL A 210 -12.72 -5.46 -11.44
N ASP A 211 -12.21 -4.31 -11.89
CA ASP A 211 -12.95 -3.41 -12.78
C ASP A 211 -12.31 -3.33 -14.18
N ILE A 212 -12.93 -3.92 -15.21
CA ILE A 212 -12.32 -4.17 -16.54
C ILE A 212 -12.94 -3.31 -17.65
N PHE A 213 -12.07 -2.62 -18.40
CA PHE A 213 -12.41 -1.62 -19.41
C PHE A 213 -11.94 -1.99 -20.83
N ASP A 214 -12.79 -1.75 -21.83
CA ASP A 214 -12.40 -1.60 -23.24
C ASP A 214 -11.81 -0.19 -23.44
N ILE A 215 -10.49 -0.12 -23.66
CA ILE A 215 -9.75 1.11 -24.00
C ILE A 215 -9.34 1.18 -25.46
N THR A 216 -9.93 0.38 -26.36
CA THR A 216 -9.65 0.38 -27.81
C THR A 216 -9.77 1.79 -28.41
N ASN A 217 -10.61 2.64 -27.81
CA ASN A 217 -10.52 4.09 -27.94
C ASN A 217 -10.18 4.71 -26.58
N PRO A 218 -8.91 5.04 -26.28
CA PRO A 218 -8.52 5.50 -24.94
C PRO A 218 -9.09 6.89 -24.57
N ARG A 219 -9.65 7.63 -25.55
CA ARG A 219 -10.42 8.87 -25.29
C ARG A 219 -11.88 8.62 -24.90
N ARG A 220 -12.36 7.38 -25.05
CA ARG A 220 -13.70 6.92 -24.67
C ARG A 220 -13.66 5.47 -24.15
N PRO A 221 -13.01 5.21 -23.00
CA PRO A 221 -13.08 3.91 -22.35
C PRO A 221 -14.51 3.50 -22.03
N ARG A 222 -14.72 2.20 -21.78
CA ARG A 222 -16.00 1.62 -21.41
C ARG A 222 -15.79 0.48 -20.43
N LEU A 223 -16.45 0.52 -19.28
CA LEU A 223 -16.57 -0.65 -18.41
C LEU A 223 -17.23 -1.80 -19.19
N ILE A 224 -16.68 -3.00 -19.10
CA ILE A 224 -17.14 -4.22 -19.79
C ILE A 224 -17.29 -5.44 -18.89
N SER A 225 -16.60 -5.48 -17.74
CA SER A 225 -16.81 -6.47 -16.68
C SER A 225 -16.41 -5.86 -15.34
N GLU A 226 -17.07 -6.30 -14.29
CA GLU A 226 -16.94 -5.87 -12.89
C GLU A 226 -17.13 -7.16 -12.07
N LEU A 227 -16.22 -7.48 -11.15
CA LEU A 227 -16.25 -8.74 -10.39
C LEU A 227 -15.82 -8.53 -8.94
N ASN A 228 -16.44 -9.30 -8.04
CA ASN A 228 -15.94 -9.59 -6.71
C ASN A 228 -15.35 -11.01 -6.73
N LEU A 229 -14.07 -11.22 -6.40
CA LEU A 229 -13.49 -12.57 -6.41
C LEU A 229 -13.85 -13.39 -5.16
N ASN A 230 -14.36 -12.76 -4.10
CA ASN A 230 -14.92 -13.47 -2.95
C ASN A 230 -16.18 -14.29 -3.29
N ASP A 231 -16.86 -14.03 -4.42
CA ASP A 231 -17.94 -14.87 -4.95
C ASP A 231 -17.45 -16.30 -5.34
N TYR A 232 -16.14 -16.52 -5.38
CA TYR A 232 -15.49 -17.82 -5.61
C TYR A 232 -14.91 -18.46 -4.33
N ASP A 233 -15.33 -18.00 -3.14
CA ASP A 233 -14.87 -18.47 -1.82
C ASP A 233 -13.38 -18.18 -1.49
N VAL A 234 -12.79 -17.11 -2.10
CA VAL A 234 -11.37 -16.72 -1.96
C VAL A 234 -10.97 -16.24 -0.54
N ALA A 235 -11.89 -15.63 0.23
CA ALA A 235 -11.59 -15.09 1.55
C ALA A 235 -11.23 -16.17 2.58
N GLN A 236 -10.21 -15.92 3.42
CA GLN A 236 -9.67 -16.92 4.37
C GLN A 236 -9.85 -16.57 5.88
N PRO A 237 -11.06 -16.16 6.34
CA PRO A 237 -11.27 -15.65 7.71
C PRO A 237 -11.02 -16.68 8.83
N ALA A 238 -10.95 -17.98 8.49
CA ALA A 238 -10.55 -19.04 9.42
C ALA A 238 -9.07 -18.95 9.85
N LEU A 239 -8.25 -18.20 9.12
CA LEU A 239 -6.83 -17.95 9.40
C LEU A 239 -6.56 -16.59 10.04
N ASN A 240 -7.61 -15.85 10.41
CA ASN A 240 -7.55 -14.43 10.79
C ASN A 240 -7.13 -13.49 9.62
N LEU A 241 -7.32 -13.95 8.38
CA LEU A 241 -7.15 -13.15 7.16
C LEU A 241 -8.54 -12.69 6.71
N ALA A 242 -8.83 -11.40 6.90
CA ALA A 242 -10.19 -10.86 6.93
C ALA A 242 -10.45 -9.78 5.88
N ASP A 243 -9.41 -9.09 5.41
CA ASP A 243 -9.53 -7.96 4.49
C ASP A 243 -9.35 -8.45 3.05
N SER A 244 -10.31 -9.24 2.57
CA SER A 244 -10.20 -9.94 1.28
C SER A 244 -10.67 -9.08 0.10
N PHE A 245 -9.74 -8.40 -0.57
CA PHE A 245 -9.98 -7.50 -1.71
C PHE A 245 -8.83 -7.53 -2.74
N LEU A 246 -9.05 -7.09 -3.97
CA LEU A 246 -8.00 -6.95 -4.99
C LEU A 246 -6.98 -5.90 -4.55
N HIS A 247 -5.68 -6.20 -4.64
CA HIS A 247 -4.61 -5.23 -4.42
C HIS A 247 -3.95 -4.84 -5.75
N ASP A 248 -3.24 -5.78 -6.37
CA ASP A 248 -2.62 -5.62 -7.70
C ASP A 248 -3.00 -6.73 -8.66
N MET A 249 -2.68 -6.51 -9.93
CA MET A 249 -2.86 -7.52 -10.95
C MET A 249 -1.85 -7.41 -12.09
N THR A 250 -1.48 -8.56 -12.65
CA THR A 250 -0.70 -8.63 -13.90
C THR A 250 -1.42 -9.48 -14.94
N VAL A 251 -1.37 -9.06 -16.22
CA VAL A 251 -2.00 -9.79 -17.33
C VAL A 251 -0.97 -10.19 -18.38
N LYS A 252 -0.91 -11.48 -18.68
CA LYS A 252 -0.02 -12.05 -19.71
C LYS A 252 -0.78 -12.81 -20.78
N CYS A 253 -0.65 -12.35 -22.02
CA CYS A 253 -1.14 -13.07 -23.19
C CYS A 253 -0.08 -14.07 -23.66
N ILE A 254 -0.37 -15.35 -23.47
CA ILE A 254 0.52 -16.48 -23.70
C ILE A 254 0.43 -16.92 -25.18
N PRO A 255 1.57 -17.09 -25.89
CA PRO A 255 1.56 -17.47 -27.30
C PRO A 255 0.79 -18.77 -27.61
N ALA A 256 0.22 -18.86 -28.80
CA ALA A 256 -0.54 -20.03 -29.24
C ALA A 256 0.32 -21.27 -29.55
N ASP A 257 1.65 -21.12 -29.60
CA ASP A 257 2.65 -22.17 -29.74
C ASP A 257 3.36 -22.52 -28.41
N ASP A 258 2.93 -21.93 -27.29
CA ASP A 258 3.35 -22.33 -25.95
C ASP A 258 2.93 -23.80 -25.66
N PRO A 259 3.75 -24.62 -25.00
CA PRO A 259 3.42 -26.02 -24.70
C PRO A 259 2.49 -26.20 -23.48
N GLY A 260 2.19 -25.14 -22.73
CA GLY A 260 1.42 -25.14 -21.50
C GLY A 260 -0.11 -25.16 -21.70
N PRO A 261 -0.87 -25.30 -20.60
CA PRO A 261 -2.34 -25.38 -20.63
C PRO A 261 -3.02 -24.06 -21.03
N TYR A 262 -2.27 -22.95 -21.04
CA TYR A 262 -2.77 -21.60 -21.30
C TYR A 262 -2.35 -21.03 -22.67
N ALA A 263 -1.83 -21.87 -23.56
CA ALA A 263 -1.43 -21.48 -24.92
C ALA A 263 -2.57 -20.75 -25.67
N GLY A 264 -2.28 -19.54 -26.15
CA GLY A 264 -3.23 -18.71 -26.89
C GLY A 264 -4.28 -17.98 -26.02
N LYS A 265 -4.10 -17.96 -24.70
CA LYS A 265 -4.97 -17.23 -23.75
C LYS A 265 -4.31 -15.98 -23.21
N CYS A 266 -5.11 -15.04 -22.70
CA CYS A 266 -4.64 -14.01 -21.78
C CYS A 266 -5.04 -14.42 -20.35
N ILE A 267 -4.05 -14.59 -19.48
CA ILE A 267 -4.24 -14.96 -18.09
C ILE A 267 -3.91 -13.75 -17.22
N MET A 268 -4.80 -13.44 -16.29
CA MET A 268 -4.57 -12.48 -15.22
C MET A 268 -4.17 -13.24 -13.96
N ILE A 269 -3.18 -12.74 -13.23
CA ILE A 269 -3.03 -13.02 -11.80
C ILE A 269 -3.53 -11.77 -11.09
N ALA A 270 -4.54 -11.94 -10.23
CA ALA A 270 -5.01 -10.96 -9.29
C ALA A 270 -4.42 -11.32 -7.92
N SER A 271 -3.58 -10.45 -7.38
CA SER A 271 -3.17 -10.51 -5.98
C SER A 271 -4.34 -10.01 -5.15
N TYR A 272 -4.98 -10.93 -4.44
CA TYR A 272 -6.14 -10.65 -3.61
C TYR A 272 -5.65 -10.63 -2.16
N TRP A 273 -5.59 -9.45 -1.57
CA TRP A 273 -5.20 -9.22 -0.17
C TRP A 273 -5.91 -10.23 0.72
N ASP A 274 -5.21 -10.85 1.68
CA ASP A 274 -5.72 -11.91 2.57
C ASP A 274 -6.36 -13.18 1.91
N GLY A 275 -6.59 -13.16 0.60
CA GLY A 275 -7.17 -14.24 -0.20
C GLY A 275 -6.16 -15.03 -1.03
N GLY A 276 -4.97 -14.47 -1.25
CA GLY A 276 -3.90 -15.10 -2.04
C GLY A 276 -3.95 -14.71 -3.53
N TYR A 277 -3.39 -15.55 -4.40
CA TYR A 277 -3.21 -15.25 -5.82
C TYR A 277 -4.26 -15.95 -6.69
N VAL A 278 -5.17 -15.18 -7.28
CA VAL A 278 -6.27 -15.70 -8.11
C VAL A 278 -5.93 -15.63 -9.59
N LEU A 279 -6.09 -16.74 -10.32
CA LEU A 279 -5.90 -16.83 -11.76
C LEU A 279 -7.24 -16.73 -12.50
N LEU A 280 -7.35 -15.75 -13.40
CA LEU A 280 -8.50 -15.56 -14.30
C LEU A 280 -8.07 -15.73 -15.77
N ASP A 281 -8.89 -16.42 -16.56
CA ASP A 281 -8.82 -16.37 -18.03
C ASP A 281 -9.57 -15.12 -18.52
N VAL A 282 -8.80 -14.13 -18.98
CA VAL A 282 -9.28 -12.86 -19.53
C VAL A 282 -9.09 -12.79 -21.04
N THR A 283 -9.16 -13.93 -21.73
CA THR A 283 -9.17 -13.99 -23.20
C THR A 283 -10.43 -13.37 -23.81
N ASP A 284 -11.56 -13.42 -23.09
CA ASP A 284 -12.73 -12.56 -23.30
C ASP A 284 -12.93 -11.66 -22.07
N PRO A 285 -12.38 -10.43 -22.07
CA PRO A 285 -12.41 -9.55 -20.89
C PRO A 285 -13.82 -9.07 -20.49
N ALA A 286 -14.84 -9.30 -21.31
CA ALA A 286 -16.24 -9.04 -20.96
C ALA A 286 -16.94 -10.24 -20.31
N ASN A 287 -16.28 -11.40 -20.25
CA ASN A 287 -16.73 -12.60 -19.55
C ASN A 287 -15.52 -13.37 -18.94
N PRO A 288 -14.77 -12.79 -17.98
CA PRO A 288 -13.65 -13.49 -17.35
C PRO A 288 -14.05 -14.82 -16.72
N VAL A 289 -13.13 -15.78 -16.70
CA VAL A 289 -13.38 -17.12 -16.14
C VAL A 289 -12.36 -17.42 -15.04
N PHE A 290 -12.84 -17.56 -13.81
CA PHE A 290 -12.04 -18.07 -12.69
C PHE A 290 -11.44 -19.44 -13.02
N LEU A 291 -10.14 -19.61 -12.76
CA LEU A 291 -9.42 -20.86 -13.00
C LEU A 291 -9.03 -21.56 -11.69
N TYR A 292 -8.27 -20.86 -10.84
CA TYR A 292 -7.65 -21.35 -9.61
C TYR A 292 -7.26 -20.16 -8.72
N ASP A 293 -7.03 -20.44 -7.45
CA ASP A 293 -6.57 -19.55 -6.40
C ASP A 293 -5.50 -20.25 -5.53
N THR A 294 -5.00 -19.58 -4.49
CA THR A 294 -4.02 -20.15 -3.55
C THR A 294 -4.43 -19.94 -2.09
N ASP A 295 -4.61 -21.03 -1.34
CA ASP A 295 -4.77 -20.97 0.11
C ASP A 295 -3.47 -20.61 0.84
N TYR A 296 -3.57 -19.80 1.89
CA TYR A 296 -2.53 -19.69 2.91
C TYR A 296 -2.51 -20.95 3.79
N ALA A 297 -1.32 -21.33 4.24
CA ALA A 297 -1.18 -22.40 5.21
C ALA A 297 -1.53 -21.91 6.62
N ALA A 298 -2.22 -22.72 7.41
CA ALA A 298 -2.51 -22.41 8.82
C ALA A 298 -1.27 -22.30 9.74
N ILE A 299 -0.10 -22.66 9.21
CA ILE A 299 1.21 -22.41 9.79
C ILE A 299 2.11 -21.95 8.64
N ASP A 300 2.78 -20.81 8.79
CA ASP A 300 3.85 -20.36 7.89
C ASP A 300 4.94 -21.44 7.80
N PRO A 301 5.16 -22.04 6.62
CA PRO A 301 6.11 -23.14 6.47
C PRO A 301 7.56 -22.68 6.61
N GLU A 302 7.90 -21.47 6.19
CA GLU A 302 9.26 -20.94 6.20
C GLU A 302 9.67 -20.51 7.60
N LEU A 303 8.80 -19.78 8.30
CA LEU A 303 8.99 -19.47 9.72
C LEU A 303 9.14 -20.75 10.55
N PHE A 304 8.29 -21.76 10.30
CA PHE A 304 8.35 -23.02 11.02
C PHE A 304 9.60 -23.85 10.70
N GLU A 305 10.03 -23.95 9.44
CA GLU A 305 11.26 -24.67 9.08
C GLU A 305 12.51 -23.98 9.65
N GLN A 306 12.57 -22.65 9.62
CA GLN A 306 13.73 -21.89 10.07
C GLN A 306 13.84 -21.76 11.60
N THR A 307 12.70 -21.64 12.31
CA THR A 307 12.69 -21.29 13.75
C THR A 307 12.00 -22.32 14.65
N GLY A 308 11.16 -23.19 14.09
CA GLY A 308 10.25 -24.07 14.85
C GLY A 308 9.05 -23.36 15.48
N ILE A 309 8.85 -22.07 15.22
CA ILE A 309 7.68 -21.30 15.66
C ILE A 309 6.50 -21.62 14.73
N ALA A 310 5.37 -22.01 15.31
CA ALA A 310 4.13 -22.21 14.57
C ALA A 310 3.21 -20.98 14.76
N LEU A 311 3.10 -20.16 13.72
CA LEU A 311 2.21 -19.01 13.60
C LEU A 311 1.58 -19.04 12.20
N THR A 312 0.42 -18.42 12.03
CA THR A 312 -0.13 -18.13 10.70
C THR A 312 0.74 -17.10 9.97
N PRO A 313 0.80 -17.15 8.62
CA PRO A 313 1.39 -16.08 7.81
C PRO A 313 0.63 -14.76 8.01
N GLU A 314 1.16 -13.65 7.50
CA GLU A 314 0.49 -12.34 7.61
C GLU A 314 -0.72 -12.20 6.70
N GLY A 315 -0.72 -12.85 5.54
CA GLY A 315 -1.73 -12.66 4.50
C GLY A 315 -1.18 -11.73 3.43
N ASN A 316 -1.92 -10.67 3.09
CA ASN A 316 -1.42 -9.54 2.31
C ASN A 316 -0.78 -9.88 0.94
N ALA A 317 -1.37 -10.77 0.12
CA ALA A 317 -0.88 -11.00 -1.24
C ALA A 317 -0.87 -9.68 -2.03
N HIS A 318 0.33 -9.18 -2.34
CA HIS A 318 0.55 -7.82 -2.86
C HIS A 318 0.82 -7.86 -4.35
N GLN A 319 1.97 -8.35 -4.82
CA GLN A 319 2.33 -8.31 -6.25
C GLN A 319 2.73 -9.70 -6.80
N ALA A 320 2.40 -9.99 -8.06
CA ALA A 320 2.74 -11.27 -8.69
C ALA A 320 3.13 -11.17 -10.16
N GLU A 321 4.25 -11.81 -10.52
CA GLU A 321 4.82 -11.77 -11.87
C GLU A 321 5.02 -13.15 -12.50
N PHE A 322 4.76 -13.24 -13.80
CA PHE A 322 4.89 -14.48 -14.56
C PHE A 322 6.34 -14.76 -14.96
N THR A 323 6.85 -15.94 -14.64
CA THR A 323 8.14 -16.41 -15.19
C THR A 323 8.16 -16.40 -16.72
N ALA A 324 9.34 -16.16 -17.30
CA ALA A 324 9.52 -16.01 -18.74
C ALA A 324 9.12 -17.26 -19.56
N ASP A 325 9.14 -18.46 -18.96
CA ASP A 325 8.72 -19.73 -19.60
C ASP A 325 7.27 -20.12 -19.30
N ASN A 326 6.48 -19.22 -18.68
CA ASN A 326 5.06 -19.40 -18.34
C ASN A 326 4.73 -20.59 -17.41
N ARG A 327 5.73 -21.16 -16.74
CA ARG A 327 5.54 -22.37 -15.91
C ARG A 327 5.27 -22.10 -14.44
N PHE A 328 5.67 -20.92 -13.96
CA PHE A 328 5.45 -20.45 -12.60
C PHE A 328 5.08 -18.97 -12.61
N PHE A 329 4.50 -18.49 -11.52
CA PHE A 329 4.58 -17.08 -11.13
C PHE A 329 5.45 -16.95 -9.87
N ILE A 330 5.85 -15.73 -9.56
CA ILE A 330 6.50 -15.35 -8.31
C ILE A 330 5.57 -14.34 -7.67
N GLY A 331 4.99 -14.68 -6.52
CA GLY A 331 4.24 -13.75 -5.68
C GLY A 331 5.14 -13.13 -4.62
N ALA A 332 4.78 -11.95 -4.16
CA ALA A 332 5.31 -11.28 -2.98
C ALA A 332 4.13 -10.79 -2.14
N ASP A 333 4.12 -11.19 -0.87
CA ASP A 333 3.17 -10.70 0.13
C ASP A 333 3.77 -9.44 0.78
N GLU A 334 2.93 -8.49 1.20
CA GLU A 334 3.39 -7.28 1.90
C GLU A 334 3.48 -7.53 3.42
N ASP A 335 4.71 -7.70 3.91
CA ASP A 335 5.00 -7.90 5.33
C ASP A 335 5.16 -6.55 6.08
N PHE A 336 4.18 -6.18 6.90
CA PHE A 336 4.29 -4.99 7.77
C PHE A 336 4.89 -5.32 9.14
N SER A 337 4.67 -6.55 9.63
CA SER A 337 4.93 -6.91 11.02
C SER A 337 6.00 -8.00 11.16
N PRO A 338 7.30 -7.64 11.21
CA PRO A 338 8.39 -8.62 11.42
C PRO A 338 8.35 -9.33 12.79
N TYR A 339 7.39 -8.97 13.65
CA TYR A 339 7.11 -9.60 14.94
C TYR A 339 5.58 -9.77 15.12
N ARG A 340 5.16 -10.77 15.90
CA ARG A 340 3.79 -10.86 16.42
C ARG A 340 3.77 -10.43 17.88
N ALA A 341 2.96 -9.44 18.22
CA ALA A 341 2.79 -9.00 19.60
C ALA A 341 1.91 -9.99 20.39
N ARG A 342 2.18 -10.12 21.69
CA ARG A 342 1.37 -10.91 22.62
C ARG A 342 1.24 -10.20 23.95
N VAL A 343 0.01 -10.17 24.48
CA VAL A 343 -0.28 -9.70 25.83
C VAL A 343 -0.32 -10.90 26.77
N VAL A 344 0.48 -10.86 27.83
CA VAL A 344 0.45 -11.85 28.92
C VAL A 344 0.00 -11.17 30.20
N THR A 345 -1.07 -11.66 30.81
CA THR A 345 -1.63 -11.11 32.05
C THR A 345 -1.06 -11.79 33.30
N ASP A 346 -1.16 -11.14 34.46
CA ASP A 346 -0.60 -11.62 35.73
C ASP A 346 -1.30 -12.87 36.29
N ASP A 347 -2.53 -13.14 35.83
CA ASP A 347 -3.28 -14.38 36.05
C ASP A 347 -2.90 -15.52 35.08
N GLY A 348 -1.99 -15.28 34.14
CA GLY A 348 -1.48 -16.25 33.17
C GLY A 348 -2.30 -16.38 31.88
N GLY A 349 -3.23 -15.46 31.63
CA GLY A 349 -3.84 -15.30 30.30
C GLY A 349 -2.81 -14.91 29.25
N VAL A 350 -3.00 -15.38 28.02
CA VAL A 350 -2.19 -15.04 26.84
C VAL A 350 -3.14 -14.71 25.71
N TYR A 351 -2.91 -13.58 25.06
CA TYR A 351 -3.72 -13.06 23.96
C TYR A 351 -2.78 -12.62 22.84
N ASP A 352 -3.05 -13.03 21.60
CA ASP A 352 -2.34 -12.49 20.43
C ASP A 352 -2.80 -11.04 20.18
N ALA A 353 -1.91 -10.22 19.63
CA ALA A 353 -2.14 -8.79 19.42
C ALA A 353 -1.40 -8.28 18.19
N GLY A 354 -1.89 -7.17 17.65
CA GLY A 354 -1.23 -6.38 16.63
C GLY A 354 -0.81 -5.01 17.16
N GLU A 355 0.08 -4.37 16.43
CA GLU A 355 0.51 -2.99 16.67
C GLU A 355 -0.05 -2.11 15.54
N PHE A 356 -0.23 -0.81 15.78
CA PHE A 356 -0.72 0.08 14.72
C PHE A 356 0.46 0.53 13.85
N GLY A 357 0.36 0.42 12.51
CA GLY A 357 1.44 0.84 11.60
C GLY A 357 1.83 2.33 11.69
N TRP A 358 0.96 3.17 12.26
CA TRP A 358 1.21 4.58 12.57
C TRP A 358 1.76 4.82 13.99
N THR A 359 2.14 3.77 14.72
CA THR A 359 2.80 3.83 16.04
C THR A 359 4.20 3.24 15.99
N ILE A 360 5.09 3.69 16.88
CA ILE A 360 6.45 3.15 16.97
C ILE A 360 6.37 1.73 17.58
N PRO A 361 6.93 0.70 16.92
CA PRO A 361 6.85 -0.68 17.43
C PRO A 361 7.44 -0.87 18.83
N ILE A 362 6.84 -1.75 19.63
CA ILE A 362 7.32 -2.14 20.97
C ILE A 362 8.76 -2.68 20.89
N SER A 363 9.10 -3.38 19.81
CA SER A 363 10.44 -3.91 19.55
C SER A 363 11.52 -2.83 19.41
N GLU A 364 11.16 -1.64 18.94
CA GLU A 364 12.09 -0.50 18.80
C GLU A 364 12.23 0.32 20.09
N LEU A 365 11.14 0.49 20.84
CA LEU A 365 11.11 1.29 22.06
C LEU A 365 11.65 0.54 23.29
N TYR A 366 11.17 -0.69 23.51
CA TYR A 366 11.32 -1.41 24.78
C TYR A 366 11.83 -2.84 24.61
N GLY A 367 11.61 -3.47 23.45
CA GLY A 367 11.75 -4.91 23.24
C GLY A 367 10.65 -5.73 23.92
N THR A 368 10.17 -5.32 25.10
CA THR A 368 8.98 -5.83 25.78
C THR A 368 8.40 -4.74 26.68
N LEU A 369 7.15 -4.36 26.44
CA LEU A 369 6.37 -3.46 27.29
C LEU A 369 5.87 -4.23 28.52
N ASN A 370 5.96 -3.67 29.74
CA ASN A 370 5.39 -4.30 30.94
C ASN A 370 4.98 -3.27 32.00
N GLY A 371 3.90 -3.53 32.73
CA GLY A 371 3.53 -2.68 33.87
C GLY A 371 2.06 -2.77 34.28
N PRO A 372 1.66 -2.01 35.32
CA PRO A 372 0.30 -2.04 35.84
C PRO A 372 -0.69 -1.34 34.90
N THR A 373 -1.88 -1.92 34.79
CA THR A 373 -2.95 -1.46 33.90
C THR A 373 -4.04 -0.67 34.63
N VAL A 374 -4.62 0.33 33.96
CA VAL A 374 -5.92 0.93 34.32
C VAL A 374 -6.92 0.65 33.20
N PHE A 375 -8.15 0.27 33.54
CA PHE A 375 -9.23 0.16 32.56
C PHE A 375 -9.96 1.50 32.39
N GLY A 376 -9.98 2.03 31.17
CA GLY A 376 -10.56 3.34 30.82
C GLY A 376 -11.87 3.30 30.04
N GLY A 377 -12.47 2.13 29.82
CA GLY A 377 -13.67 2.01 28.98
C GLY A 377 -13.37 2.34 27.52
N TYR A 378 -14.17 3.18 26.87
CA TYR A 378 -14.00 3.49 25.45
C TYR A 378 -12.88 4.50 25.14
N GLY A 379 -12.52 5.39 26.07
CA GLY A 379 -11.45 6.36 25.84
C GLY A 379 -11.69 7.40 24.74
N CYS A 380 -12.93 7.57 24.29
CA CYS A 380 -13.28 8.66 23.39
C CYS A 380 -13.19 10.03 24.09
N PRO A 381 -13.05 11.15 23.35
CA PRO A 381 -12.84 12.47 23.95
C PRO A 381 -13.87 12.87 25.01
N ASP A 382 -15.14 12.49 24.83
CA ASP A 382 -16.22 12.73 25.80
C ASP A 382 -16.07 11.92 27.10
N ASP A 383 -15.52 10.70 27.02
CA ASP A 383 -15.31 9.80 28.16
C ASP A 383 -14.02 10.10 28.94
N ARG A 384 -13.05 10.79 28.31
CA ARG A 384 -11.70 11.11 28.83
C ARG A 384 -11.70 11.63 30.27
N GLY A 385 -12.68 12.46 30.64
CA GLY A 385 -12.79 13.04 31.98
C GLY A 385 -13.16 12.05 33.10
N THR A 386 -13.55 10.82 32.76
CA THR A 386 -13.89 9.75 33.72
C THR A 386 -12.70 8.83 34.04
N ILE A 387 -11.66 8.86 33.22
CA ILE A 387 -10.52 7.95 33.28
C ILE A 387 -9.49 8.48 34.28
N PRO A 388 -8.98 7.65 35.22
CA PRO A 388 -7.88 8.05 36.10
C PRO A 388 -6.64 8.48 35.32
N ASN A 389 -5.92 9.49 35.83
CA ASN A 389 -4.61 9.87 35.29
C ASN A 389 -3.56 8.81 35.68
N ALA A 390 -2.55 8.57 34.83
CA ALA A 390 -1.50 7.58 35.06
C ALA A 390 -0.73 7.78 36.38
N SER A 391 -0.64 9.02 36.90
CA SER A 391 -0.08 9.33 38.22
C SER A 391 -0.81 8.69 39.42
N THR A 392 -1.91 7.97 39.20
CA THR A 392 -2.57 7.12 40.18
C THR A 392 -1.91 5.75 40.35
N LEU A 393 -1.11 5.31 39.36
CA LEU A 393 -0.34 4.07 39.41
C LEU A 393 0.95 4.25 40.23
N THR A 394 1.48 3.14 40.73
CA THR A 394 2.81 3.06 41.34
C THR A 394 3.64 2.11 40.49
N LEU A 395 4.64 2.65 39.78
CA LEU A 395 5.51 1.91 38.87
C LEU A 395 6.78 1.45 39.61
N ALA A 396 7.22 0.23 39.36
CA ALA A 396 8.57 -0.24 39.66
C ALA A 396 9.59 0.36 38.67
N PRO A 397 10.92 0.17 38.88
CA PRO A 397 11.89 0.38 37.82
C PRO A 397 11.56 -0.52 36.64
N ASP A 398 11.65 0.02 35.43
CA ASP A 398 11.39 -0.67 34.17
C ASP A 398 9.93 -1.15 34.01
N GLU A 399 8.96 -0.49 34.65
CA GLU A 399 7.51 -0.63 34.40
C GLU A 399 6.92 0.63 33.75
N GLU A 400 6.02 0.45 32.78
CA GLU A 400 5.24 1.47 32.08
C GLU A 400 3.81 1.61 32.65
N ALA A 401 3.22 2.81 32.61
CA ALA A 401 1.81 3.02 32.89
C ALA A 401 0.96 2.68 31.65
N ILE A 402 0.15 1.62 31.74
CA ILE A 402 -0.64 1.10 30.60
C ILE A 402 -2.14 1.42 30.77
N LEU A 403 -2.75 2.05 29.77
CA LEU A 403 -4.20 2.25 29.70
C LEU A 403 -4.85 1.15 28.86
N VAL A 404 -5.87 0.48 29.38
CA VAL A 404 -6.66 -0.53 28.66
C VAL A 404 -8.00 0.09 28.25
N LEU A 405 -8.23 0.19 26.95
CA LEU A 405 -9.43 0.74 26.32
C LEU A 405 -10.19 -0.33 25.53
N GLN A 406 -11.39 0.02 25.06
CA GLN A 406 -12.24 -0.84 24.23
C GLN A 406 -12.53 -0.23 22.86
N ARG A 407 -12.59 -1.09 21.83
CA ARG A 407 -13.09 -0.73 20.50
C ARG A 407 -14.58 -0.36 20.56
N GLY A 408 -14.98 0.70 19.83
CA GLY A 408 -16.34 1.25 19.84
C GLY A 408 -16.47 2.58 20.61
N PRO A 409 -17.68 2.94 21.09
CA PRO A 409 -18.89 2.10 21.21
C PRO A 409 -19.72 1.99 19.91
N VAL A 410 -19.45 0.99 19.07
CA VAL A 410 -20.36 0.62 17.97
C VAL A 410 -21.28 -0.49 18.43
N GLY A 411 -22.58 -0.21 18.47
CA GLY A 411 -23.62 -1.21 18.76
C GLY A 411 -23.81 -1.58 20.25
N ASP A 412 -23.18 -0.86 21.19
CA ASP A 412 -23.48 -1.04 22.62
C ASP A 412 -24.78 -0.32 23.01
N PRO A 413 -25.85 -1.03 23.39
CA PRO A 413 -27.13 -0.41 23.79
C PRO A 413 -27.06 0.31 25.15
N SER A 414 -25.94 0.24 25.88
CA SER A 414 -25.70 0.94 27.14
C SER A 414 -25.02 2.30 26.97
N GLN A 415 -24.48 2.60 25.79
CA GLN A 415 -23.88 3.89 25.43
C GLN A 415 -24.78 4.70 24.50
N THR A 416 -24.54 6.01 24.45
CA THR A 416 -25.27 6.93 23.55
C THR A 416 -24.36 7.86 22.75
N GLN A 417 -23.06 7.86 23.02
CA GLN A 417 -22.05 8.54 22.21
C GLN A 417 -21.68 7.69 20.99
N ASP A 418 -21.24 8.35 19.94
CA ASP A 418 -20.71 7.70 18.74
C ASP A 418 -19.31 7.10 19.00
N ALA A 419 -18.84 6.25 18.10
CA ALA A 419 -17.48 5.72 18.16
C ALA A 419 -16.46 6.76 17.68
N CYS A 420 -15.29 6.74 18.32
CA CYS A 420 -14.11 7.56 17.98
C CYS A 420 -13.01 6.71 17.34
N PHE A 421 -12.09 7.36 16.61
CA PHE A 421 -10.94 6.71 15.98
C PHE A 421 -9.95 6.14 17.01
N PHE A 422 -9.14 5.17 16.58
CA PHE A 422 -8.08 4.60 17.43
C PHE A 422 -7.03 5.65 17.84
N SER A 423 -6.73 6.61 16.96
CA SER A 423 -5.82 7.72 17.25
C SER A 423 -6.37 8.67 18.33
N GLU A 424 -7.69 8.94 18.39
CA GLU A 424 -8.30 9.72 19.49
C GLU A 424 -8.22 9.00 20.84
N LYS A 425 -8.27 7.66 20.83
CA LYS A 425 -8.07 6.80 22.01
C LYS A 425 -6.62 6.84 22.49
N VAL A 426 -5.64 6.87 21.57
CA VAL A 426 -4.22 7.09 21.87
C VAL A 426 -3.99 8.51 22.42
N GLU A 427 -4.56 9.56 21.82
CA GLU A 427 -4.49 10.95 22.30
C GLU A 427 -5.03 11.06 23.74
N THR A 428 -6.15 10.39 24.03
CA THR A 428 -6.70 10.27 25.39
C THR A 428 -5.69 9.66 26.37
N ALA A 429 -4.98 8.59 26.01
CA ALA A 429 -3.97 7.96 26.86
C ALA A 429 -2.79 8.91 27.13
N GLN A 430 -2.26 9.55 26.08
CA GLN A 430 -1.15 10.51 26.14
C GLN A 430 -1.48 11.72 27.02
N LEU A 431 -2.67 12.32 26.86
CA LEU A 431 -3.13 13.46 27.68
C LEU A 431 -3.36 13.10 29.15
N LEU A 432 -3.64 11.83 29.44
CA LEU A 432 -3.75 11.29 30.79
C LEU A 432 -2.39 10.79 31.34
N GLY A 433 -1.31 10.94 30.58
CA GLY A 433 0.07 10.66 30.98
C GLY A 433 0.44 9.19 31.03
N TYR A 434 -0.30 8.32 30.32
CA TYR A 434 0.06 6.91 30.17
C TYR A 434 1.19 6.76 29.14
N ASP A 435 2.05 5.77 29.36
CA ASP A 435 3.20 5.48 28.48
C ASP A 435 2.77 4.61 27.28
N ALA A 436 1.75 3.76 27.46
CA ALA A 436 1.22 2.88 26.43
C ALA A 436 -0.30 2.66 26.56
N VAL A 437 -0.92 2.14 25.48
CA VAL A 437 -2.33 1.77 25.44
C VAL A 437 -2.53 0.38 24.83
N ILE A 438 -3.47 -0.38 25.39
CA ILE A 438 -3.98 -1.62 24.82
C ILE A 438 -5.45 -1.38 24.47
N ILE A 439 -5.85 -1.63 23.22
CA ILE A 439 -7.24 -1.46 22.78
C ILE A 439 -7.85 -2.84 22.56
N ALA A 440 -8.61 -3.32 23.53
CA ALA A 440 -9.30 -4.60 23.45
C ALA A 440 -10.36 -4.58 22.34
N ASN A 441 -10.32 -5.59 21.47
CA ASN A 441 -11.33 -5.78 20.45
C ASN A 441 -12.71 -6.11 21.08
N HIS A 442 -13.77 -6.02 20.28
CA HIS A 442 -15.15 -6.21 20.71
C HIS A 442 -15.90 -7.13 19.72
N HIS A 443 -17.08 -7.62 20.11
CA HIS A 443 -17.79 -8.66 19.34
C HIS A 443 -18.02 -8.33 17.85
N THR A 444 -18.35 -7.08 17.51
CA THR A 444 -18.54 -6.65 16.12
C THR A 444 -17.23 -6.70 15.34
N GLY A 445 -16.17 -6.11 15.90
CA GLY A 445 -14.82 -6.11 15.34
C GLY A 445 -14.09 -7.47 15.39
N ALA A 446 -14.67 -8.47 16.06
CA ALA A 446 -14.29 -9.89 16.02
C ALA A 446 -15.16 -10.68 15.00
N LEU A 447 -15.73 -9.97 14.01
CA LEU A 447 -16.64 -10.49 12.97
C LEU A 447 -17.83 -11.31 13.54
N GLY A 448 -18.44 -10.82 14.62
CA GLY A 448 -19.50 -11.53 15.34
C GLY A 448 -19.00 -12.72 16.16
N GLY A 449 -17.72 -12.73 16.53
CA GLY A 449 -17.05 -13.83 17.21
C GLY A 449 -16.62 -14.98 16.30
N ASN A 450 -16.69 -14.82 14.97
CA ASN A 450 -16.18 -15.80 14.01
C ASN A 450 -14.63 -15.83 14.00
N GLY A 451 -14.00 -14.69 14.27
CA GLY A 451 -12.58 -14.60 14.57
C GLY A 451 -12.39 -13.93 15.93
N PRO A 452 -12.44 -14.68 17.05
CA PRO A 452 -12.36 -14.11 18.40
C PRO A 452 -10.99 -13.49 18.69
N ASP A 453 -9.96 -13.98 18.01
CA ASP A 453 -8.59 -13.52 18.07
C ASP A 453 -8.24 -12.56 16.92
N THR A 454 -9.24 -12.07 16.15
CA THR A 454 -8.94 -11.03 15.15
C THR A 454 -8.55 -9.72 15.82
N TYR A 455 -7.54 -9.06 15.25
CA TYR A 455 -7.10 -7.73 15.64
C TYR A 455 -6.87 -6.89 14.38
N PHE A 456 -7.90 -6.16 13.94
CA PHE A 456 -7.72 -5.18 12.87
C PHE A 456 -7.19 -3.86 13.46
N CYS A 457 -5.91 -3.59 13.25
CA CYS A 457 -5.22 -2.37 13.65
C CYS A 457 -5.43 -1.24 12.63
N GLY A 458 -6.65 -0.70 12.59
CA GLY A 458 -7.03 0.32 11.61
C GLY A 458 -6.19 1.61 11.64
N GLY A 459 -6.22 2.34 10.51
CA GLY A 459 -5.44 3.55 10.28
C GLY A 459 -5.73 4.74 11.21
N GLN A 460 -4.87 5.75 11.12
CA GLN A 460 -5.05 7.03 11.82
C GLN A 460 -6.20 7.81 11.17
N GLY A 461 -7.16 8.29 11.98
CA GLY A 461 -8.36 8.99 11.51
C GLY A 461 -8.56 10.40 12.07
N HIS A 462 -7.60 10.93 12.84
CA HIS A 462 -7.59 12.33 13.25
C HIS A 462 -6.18 12.92 13.19
N GLU A 463 -6.11 14.22 12.93
CA GLU A 463 -4.89 15.06 12.87
C GLU A 463 -4.21 15.22 14.24
#